data_AF-A0A1F7SSI3-F1
#
_entry.id   AF-A0A1F7SSI3-F1
#
_cell.length_a   1.000
_cell.length_b   1.000
_cell.length_c   1.000
_cell.angle_alpha   90.00
_cell.angle_beta   90.00
_cell.angle_gamma   90.00
#
_symmetry.space_group_name_H-M   'P 1'
#
loop_
_entity.id
_entity.type
_entity.pdbx_description
1 polymer ?
#
loop_
_entity_poly.entity_id
_entity_poly.type
_entity_poly.pdbx_seq_one_letter_code
_entity_poly.pdbx_strand_id
1 'polypeptide(L)'
;MKKIFLALVLSSFVLSSCSLTSKPATNQVVEEGGVATKIGEITIKSGDVSLLKNRLVETVKRITGTGLEIRIEGNEFKKMIFPRWVTTNENEAETIEIGANYYIDGEPLVNVGGEAIKAIYTRGGRLIKLEIKQAFKSINKRDEVDLVSLEDLKTRLMANFYILEAQGGESYQLSDGSEEIGTVVVNSLTRGRWFNSQRKETVPVYIIKGSAVLRTGPVKITMMTAAEK
;
A
#
# COMPACT_ATOMS: atom_id res chain seq x y z
N MET A 1 1.45 -28.17 26.69
CA MET A 1 2.69 -27.75 27.40
C MET A 1 3.81 -27.56 26.40
N LYS A 2 4.32 -26.33 26.29
CA LYS A 2 5.72 -26.00 25.94
C LYS A 2 5.94 -24.54 26.37
N LYS A 3 6.76 -24.34 27.41
CA LYS A 3 7.24 -23.04 27.89
C LYS A 3 8.47 -22.66 27.10
N ILE A 4 8.60 -21.40 26.71
CA ILE A 4 9.90 -20.78 26.35
C ILE A 4 9.99 -19.45 27.09
N PHE A 5 11.05 -19.33 27.89
CA PHE A 5 11.53 -18.16 28.64
C PHE A 5 12.76 -17.62 27.90
N LEU A 6 12.91 -16.30 27.74
CA LEU A 6 14.19 -15.55 27.66
C LEU A 6 13.92 -14.10 27.21
N ALA A 7 14.66 -13.06 27.60
CA ALA A 7 15.30 -12.64 28.84
C ALA A 7 15.41 -11.13 28.72
N LEU A 8 15.15 -10.40 29.80
CA LEU A 8 15.31 -8.96 29.86
C LEU A 8 16.79 -8.65 30.07
N VAL A 9 17.44 -7.97 29.13
CA VAL A 9 18.80 -7.43 29.33
C VAL A 9 18.67 -5.93 29.54
N LEU A 10 18.77 -5.50 30.79
CA LEU A 10 19.14 -4.13 31.12
C LEU A 10 20.65 -3.99 30.93
N SER A 11 21.07 -3.05 30.10
CA SER A 11 22.44 -2.52 30.12
C SER A 11 22.40 -1.02 30.42
N SER A 12 22.85 -0.69 31.62
CA SER A 12 23.19 0.66 32.07
C SER A 12 24.38 1.19 31.25
N PHE A 13 24.30 2.40 30.71
CA PHE A 13 25.49 3.17 30.32
C PHE A 13 25.34 4.66 30.64
N VAL A 14 26.10 5.04 31.67
CA VAL A 14 26.90 6.25 31.90
C VAL A 14 26.62 7.48 31.00
N LEU A 15 26.22 8.57 31.65
CA LEU A 15 26.30 9.95 31.16
C LEU A 15 27.76 10.33 30.86
N SER A 16 28.08 10.56 29.58
CA SER A 16 29.29 11.27 29.18
C SER A 16 28.89 12.56 28.47
N SER A 17 29.17 13.69 29.10
CA SER A 17 29.06 15.02 28.51
C SER A 17 30.16 15.20 27.47
N CYS A 18 29.80 15.24 26.20
CA CYS A 18 30.68 15.68 25.12
C CYS A 18 29.97 16.77 24.31
N SER A 19 30.42 18.01 24.49
CA SER A 19 30.08 19.13 23.62
C SER A 19 30.68 18.88 22.24
N LEU A 20 29.86 18.79 21.19
CA LEU A 20 30.33 18.88 19.81
C LEU A 20 29.46 19.82 18.99
N THR A 21 30.15 20.83 18.49
CA THR A 21 29.75 21.85 17.54
C THR A 21 29.25 21.24 16.23
N SER A 22 28.28 21.93 15.63
CA SER A 22 27.63 21.55 14.38
C SER A 22 28.61 21.48 13.19
N LYS A 23 28.65 20.32 12.54
CA LYS A 23 28.88 20.22 11.10
C LYS A 23 27.74 19.39 10.50
N PRO A 24 27.14 19.80 9.37
CA PRO A 24 26.10 19.03 8.73
C PRO A 24 26.69 17.70 8.26
N ALA A 25 26.08 16.59 8.67
CA ALA A 25 26.46 15.26 8.25
C ALA A 25 26.21 15.12 6.75
N THR A 26 27.29 14.97 5.99
CA THR A 26 27.27 14.44 4.63
C THR A 26 26.58 13.08 4.66
N ASN A 27 25.48 12.93 3.93
CA ASN A 27 24.72 11.69 3.82
C ASN A 27 25.64 10.53 3.42
N GLN A 28 25.99 9.67 4.37
CA GLN A 28 26.50 8.34 4.07
C GLN A 28 25.33 7.48 3.61
N VAL A 29 25.45 6.97 2.40
CA VAL A 29 24.56 5.99 1.80
C VAL A 29 24.76 4.67 2.53
N VAL A 30 23.72 4.17 3.19
CA VAL A 30 23.66 2.77 3.62
C VAL A 30 23.04 2.01 2.45
N GLU A 31 23.88 1.29 1.71
CA GLU A 31 23.46 0.31 0.72
C GLU A 31 23.03 -0.98 1.43
N GLU A 32 21.74 -1.29 1.37
CA GLU A 32 21.27 -2.68 1.26
C GLU A 32 20.13 -2.72 0.25
N GLY A 33 20.43 -3.21 -0.96
CA GLY A 33 19.45 -3.83 -1.89
C GLY A 33 18.50 -2.95 -2.71
N GLY A 34 18.49 -1.62 -2.55
CA GLY A 34 17.64 -0.71 -3.35
C GLY A 34 18.45 0.28 -4.17
N VAL A 35 18.22 0.34 -5.49
CA VAL A 35 18.87 1.34 -6.36
C VAL A 35 18.35 2.75 -5.99
N ALA A 36 19.15 3.52 -5.26
CA ALA A 36 18.87 4.92 -4.97
C ALA A 36 19.28 5.81 -6.15
N THR A 37 18.31 6.27 -6.94
CA THR A 37 18.57 7.28 -8.00
C THR A 37 18.36 8.68 -7.42
N LYS A 38 19.40 9.53 -7.48
CA LYS A 38 19.34 10.93 -7.04
C LYS A 38 18.50 11.75 -8.03
N ILE A 39 17.30 12.16 -7.62
CA ILE A 39 16.42 13.03 -8.41
C ILE A 39 16.69 14.48 -7.98
N GLY A 40 17.04 15.36 -8.93
CA GLY A 40 17.39 16.77 -8.66
C GLY A 40 16.32 17.55 -7.88
N GLU A 41 16.78 18.51 -7.08
CA GLU A 41 15.92 19.46 -6.35
C GLU A 41 15.32 20.48 -7.33
N ILE A 42 13.99 20.54 -7.39
CA ILE A 42 13.23 21.60 -8.05
C ILE A 42 12.23 22.10 -7.01
N THR A 43 12.30 23.39 -6.69
CA THR A 43 11.41 24.07 -5.75
C THR A 43 10.07 24.35 -6.42
N ILE A 44 9.01 23.69 -5.98
CA ILE A 44 7.64 23.88 -6.48
C ILE A 44 6.92 24.85 -5.53
N LYS A 45 6.33 25.91 -6.08
CA LYS A 45 5.43 26.79 -5.31
C LYS A 45 4.19 25.98 -4.94
N SER A 46 3.77 26.06 -3.68
CA SER A 46 2.58 25.38 -3.17
C SER A 46 1.38 25.57 -4.12
N GLY A 47 0.83 24.48 -4.65
CA GLY A 47 -0.46 24.54 -5.37
C GLY A 47 -0.70 23.48 -6.44
N ASP A 48 0.33 22.89 -7.03
CA ASP A 48 0.08 21.98 -8.16
C ASP A 48 0.27 20.49 -7.80
N VAL A 49 -0.72 19.96 -7.08
CA VAL A 49 -0.83 18.52 -6.80
C VAL A 49 -0.84 17.71 -8.10
N SER A 50 -1.35 18.27 -9.20
CA SER A 50 -1.38 17.60 -10.51
C SER A 50 0.03 17.42 -11.06
N LEU A 51 0.91 18.40 -10.93
CA LEU A 51 2.33 18.26 -11.30
C LEU A 51 3.04 17.19 -10.45
N LEU A 52 2.75 17.11 -9.14
CA LEU A 52 3.31 16.06 -8.29
C LEU A 52 2.84 14.67 -8.70
N LYS A 53 1.55 14.53 -9.02
CA LYS A 53 0.96 13.29 -9.55
C LYS A 53 1.63 12.86 -10.86
N ASN A 54 1.83 13.77 -11.80
CA ASN A 54 2.53 13.49 -13.05
C ASN A 54 4.00 13.08 -12.81
N ARG A 55 4.71 13.82 -11.95
CA ARG A 55 6.10 13.51 -11.58
C ARG A 55 6.22 12.14 -10.90
N LEU A 56 5.25 11.75 -10.08
CA LEU A 56 5.20 10.42 -9.47
C LEU A 56 5.13 9.35 -10.55
N VAL A 57 4.17 9.47 -11.48
CA VAL A 57 4.00 8.51 -12.59
C VAL A 57 5.28 8.39 -13.41
N GLU A 58 5.90 9.50 -13.81
CA GLU A 58 7.15 9.49 -14.56
C GLU A 58 8.31 8.88 -13.77
N THR A 59 8.40 9.15 -12.47
CA THR A 59 9.45 8.60 -11.60
C THR A 59 9.30 7.09 -11.46
N VAL A 60 8.08 6.61 -11.22
CA VAL A 60 7.83 5.18 -11.12
C VAL A 60 8.08 4.49 -12.46
N LYS A 61 7.63 5.05 -13.58
CA LYS A 61 7.91 4.50 -14.93
C LYS A 61 9.41 4.39 -15.23
N ARG A 62 10.24 5.30 -14.71
CA ARG A 62 11.71 5.18 -14.84
C ARG A 62 12.29 4.03 -14.03
N ILE A 63 11.67 3.68 -12.89
CA ILE A 63 12.11 2.60 -12.00
C ILE A 63 11.59 1.24 -12.48
N THR A 64 10.31 1.16 -12.85
CA THR A 64 9.60 -0.09 -13.19
C THR A 64 9.49 -0.32 -14.70
N GLY A 65 9.99 0.61 -15.52
CA GLY A 65 9.74 0.57 -16.95
C GLY A 65 8.31 0.96 -17.32
N THR A 66 7.98 0.84 -18.61
CA THR A 66 6.76 1.38 -19.22
C THR A 66 5.66 0.35 -19.43
N GLY A 67 5.88 -0.91 -19.04
CA GLY A 67 4.97 -2.03 -19.33
C GLY A 67 3.68 -2.06 -18.51
N LEU A 68 3.52 -1.18 -17.52
CA LEU A 68 2.34 -1.10 -16.67
C LEU A 68 1.73 0.30 -16.74
N GLU A 69 0.41 0.35 -16.80
CA GLU A 69 -0.32 1.59 -16.57
C GLU A 69 -0.28 1.91 -15.07
N ILE A 70 -0.10 3.19 -14.73
CA ILE A 70 -0.11 3.66 -13.34
C ILE A 70 -1.26 4.66 -13.23
N ARG A 71 -2.19 4.42 -12.31
CA ARG A 71 -3.28 5.34 -12.01
C ARG A 71 -3.16 5.87 -10.60
N ILE A 72 -3.34 7.17 -10.47
CA ILE A 72 -3.42 7.84 -9.17
C ILE A 72 -4.79 7.55 -8.58
N GLU A 73 -4.81 7.00 -7.36
CA GLU A 73 -6.06 6.69 -6.65
C GLU A 73 -6.52 7.87 -5.80
N GLY A 74 -5.57 8.66 -5.29
CA GLY A 74 -5.90 9.80 -4.45
C GLY A 74 -4.68 10.49 -3.88
N ASN A 75 -4.95 11.49 -3.04
CA ASN A 75 -3.94 12.16 -2.25
C ASN A 75 -4.51 12.56 -0.88
N GLU A 76 -3.64 12.57 0.12
CA GLU A 76 -3.96 13.01 1.47
C GLU A 76 -2.99 14.10 1.91
N PHE A 77 -3.54 15.12 2.54
CA PHE A 77 -2.78 16.22 3.12
C PHE A 77 -2.40 15.84 4.55
N LYS A 78 -1.10 15.89 4.89
CA LYS A 78 -0.57 15.39 6.15
C LYS A 78 0.18 16.47 6.93
N LYS A 79 -0.01 16.50 8.24
CA LYS A 79 0.73 17.33 9.19
C LYS A 79 1.34 16.45 10.27
N MET A 80 2.55 16.79 10.72
CA MET A 80 3.17 16.10 11.85
C MET A 80 2.56 16.59 13.16
N ILE A 81 1.91 15.69 13.90
CA ILE A 81 1.60 15.87 15.32
C ILE A 81 2.40 14.81 16.05
N PHE A 82 3.60 15.19 16.49
CA PHE A 82 4.59 14.25 17.01
C PHE A 82 3.98 13.26 18.02
N PRO A 83 4.20 11.93 17.86
CA PRO A 83 5.10 11.28 16.90
C PRO A 83 4.40 10.76 15.62
N ARG A 84 3.22 11.27 15.26
CA ARG A 84 2.36 10.71 14.21
C ARG A 84 2.05 11.71 13.09
N TRP A 85 1.96 11.21 11.88
CA TRP A 85 1.34 11.94 10.77
C TRP A 85 -0.18 11.82 10.88
N VAL A 86 -0.87 12.95 10.81
CA VAL A 86 -2.34 12.99 10.78
C VAL A 86 -2.82 13.61 9.48
N THR A 87 -3.97 13.14 9.00
CA THR A 87 -4.67 13.77 7.86
C THR A 87 -5.21 15.12 8.31
N THR A 88 -4.99 16.16 7.50
CA THR A 88 -5.47 17.53 7.74
C THR A 88 -5.96 18.17 6.44
N ASN A 89 -6.38 19.43 6.49
CA ASN A 89 -6.72 20.22 5.33
C ASN A 89 -5.46 20.71 4.56
N GLU A 90 -5.68 21.18 3.33
CA GLU A 90 -4.60 21.66 2.47
C GLU A 90 -3.83 22.84 3.07
N ASN A 91 -4.47 23.71 3.86
CA ASN A 91 -3.84 24.92 4.40
C ASN A 91 -2.88 24.63 5.57
N GLU A 92 -3.11 23.56 6.32
CA GLU A 92 -2.29 23.18 7.48
C GLU A 92 -1.25 22.09 7.19
N ALA A 93 -1.36 21.42 6.06
CA ALA A 93 -0.48 20.30 5.73
C ALA A 93 0.99 20.70 5.58
N GLU A 94 1.90 19.87 6.04
CA GLU A 94 3.34 20.05 5.81
C GLU A 94 3.80 19.21 4.62
N THR A 95 3.06 18.13 4.34
CA THR A 95 3.35 17.16 3.29
C THR A 95 2.09 16.71 2.58
N ILE A 96 2.27 16.12 1.40
CA ILE A 96 1.23 15.53 0.58
C ILE A 96 1.61 14.08 0.33
N GLU A 97 0.76 13.15 0.74
CA GLU A 97 0.85 11.74 0.40
C GLU A 97 0.02 11.48 -0.87
N ILE A 98 0.60 10.83 -1.86
CA ILE A 98 -0.06 10.46 -3.11
C ILE A 98 0.00 8.93 -3.25
N GLY A 99 -1.17 8.32 -3.42
CA GLY A 99 -1.33 6.89 -3.62
C GLY A 99 -1.61 6.55 -5.08
N ALA A 100 -1.02 5.47 -5.59
CA ALA A 100 -1.24 4.99 -6.94
C ALA A 100 -1.15 3.46 -7.04
N ASN A 101 -1.80 2.89 -8.05
CA ASN A 101 -1.80 1.46 -8.33
C ASN A 101 -1.38 1.17 -9.77
N TYR A 102 -0.92 -0.08 -9.98
CA TYR A 102 -0.64 -0.62 -11.30
C TYR A 102 -1.92 -1.16 -11.95
N TYR A 103 -2.00 -0.98 -13.26
CA TYR A 103 -3.06 -1.50 -14.11
C TYR A 103 -2.44 -2.21 -15.32
N ILE A 104 -3.08 -3.29 -15.76
CA ILE A 104 -2.72 -4.06 -16.95
C ILE A 104 -3.97 -4.15 -17.80
N ASP A 105 -3.93 -3.59 -19.01
CA ASP A 105 -5.06 -3.55 -19.94
C ASP A 105 -6.36 -3.00 -19.30
N GLY A 106 -6.21 -1.98 -18.45
CA GLY A 106 -7.31 -1.36 -17.71
C GLY A 106 -7.79 -2.13 -16.48
N GLU A 107 -7.27 -3.33 -16.20
CA GLU A 107 -7.57 -4.11 -14.99
C GLU A 107 -6.59 -3.76 -13.85
N PRO A 108 -7.07 -3.52 -12.62
CA PRO A 108 -6.20 -3.22 -11.49
C PRO A 108 -5.37 -4.45 -11.10
N LEU A 109 -4.07 -4.24 -10.86
CA LEU A 109 -3.22 -5.20 -10.20
C LEU A 109 -3.43 -5.08 -8.69
N VAL A 110 -3.96 -6.13 -8.08
CA VAL A 110 -4.30 -6.21 -6.66
C VAL A 110 -3.03 -6.19 -5.82
N ASN A 111 -3.06 -5.38 -4.76
CA ASN A 111 -1.99 -5.28 -3.76
C ASN A 111 -2.57 -5.50 -2.36
N VAL A 112 -1.77 -6.15 -1.50
CA VAL A 112 -2.12 -6.32 -0.08
C VAL A 112 -1.64 -5.09 0.70
N GLY A 113 -2.45 -4.65 1.67
CA GLY A 113 -2.12 -3.55 2.58
C GLY A 113 -2.19 -2.16 1.94
N GLY A 114 -3.13 -1.93 1.02
CA GLY A 114 -3.37 -0.64 0.36
C GLY A 114 -2.61 -0.46 -0.96
N GLU A 115 -2.42 0.80 -1.36
CA GLU A 115 -1.85 1.17 -2.67
C GLU A 115 -0.47 0.55 -2.93
N ALA A 116 -0.20 0.22 -4.19
CA ALA A 116 1.10 -0.31 -4.63
C ALA A 116 2.21 0.73 -4.54
N ILE A 117 1.88 1.98 -4.82
CA ILE A 117 2.81 3.10 -4.86
C ILE A 117 2.32 4.14 -3.87
N LYS A 118 3.21 4.57 -2.97
CA LYS A 118 2.98 5.70 -2.08
C LYS A 118 4.15 6.65 -2.14
N ALA A 119 3.86 7.94 -2.36
CA ALA A 119 4.88 8.98 -2.35
C ALA A 119 4.50 10.10 -1.40
N ILE A 120 5.45 10.55 -0.60
CA ILE A 120 5.30 11.68 0.32
C ILE A 120 6.17 12.81 -0.18
N TYR A 121 5.55 13.95 -0.48
CA TYR A 121 6.23 15.17 -0.89
C TYR A 121 6.11 16.24 0.20
N THR A 122 7.14 17.07 0.36
CA THR A 122 6.99 18.34 1.11
C THR A 122 6.03 19.27 0.37
N ARG A 123 5.47 20.27 1.07
CA ARG A 123 4.75 21.41 0.46
C ARG A 123 5.51 22.08 -0.69
N GLY A 124 6.84 22.13 -0.61
CA GLY A 124 7.72 22.69 -1.65
C GLY A 124 8.00 21.74 -2.82
N GLY A 125 7.36 20.56 -2.86
CA GLY A 125 7.47 19.60 -3.95
C GLY A 125 8.68 18.69 -3.93
N ARG A 126 9.43 18.65 -2.82
CA ARG A 126 10.56 17.71 -2.65
C ARG A 126 10.02 16.34 -2.25
N LEU A 127 10.42 15.30 -2.96
CA LEU A 127 10.11 13.92 -2.58
C LEU A 127 10.85 13.55 -1.29
N ILE A 128 10.11 13.15 -0.25
CA ILE A 128 10.63 12.70 1.04
C ILE A 128 10.78 11.18 1.05
N LYS A 129 9.72 10.48 0.61
CA LYS A 129 9.66 9.02 0.60
C LYS A 129 8.93 8.56 -0.64
N LEU A 130 9.45 7.52 -1.29
CA LEU A 130 8.76 6.76 -2.32
C LEU A 130 8.79 5.30 -1.92
N GLU A 131 7.61 4.71 -1.80
CA GLU A 131 7.41 3.29 -1.56
C GLU A 131 6.76 2.68 -2.80
N ILE A 132 7.37 1.61 -3.31
CA ILE A 132 6.86 0.84 -4.43
C ILE A 132 6.80 -0.61 -3.99
N LYS A 133 5.59 -1.11 -3.79
CA LYS A 133 5.34 -2.53 -3.59
C LYS A 133 5.49 -3.21 -4.94
N GLN A 134 6.48 -4.10 -5.04
CA GLN A 134 6.78 -4.88 -6.23
C GLN A 134 7.13 -4.00 -7.44
N ALA A 135 8.42 -3.67 -7.56
CA ALA A 135 8.96 -2.96 -8.72
C ALA A 135 9.14 -3.93 -9.91
N PHE A 136 8.09 -4.14 -10.70
CA PHE A 136 8.15 -4.96 -11.90
C PHE A 136 8.97 -4.25 -12.98
N LYS A 137 9.93 -4.93 -13.62
CA LYS A 137 10.55 -4.42 -14.86
C LYS A 137 9.80 -4.88 -16.11
N SER A 138 9.20 -6.06 -16.00
CA SER A 138 8.33 -6.70 -16.98
C SER A 138 7.39 -7.62 -16.23
N ILE A 139 6.15 -7.74 -16.69
CA ILE A 139 5.17 -8.70 -16.17
C ILE A 139 4.76 -9.63 -17.30
N ASN A 140 4.77 -10.93 -17.04
CA ASN A 140 4.13 -11.88 -17.92
C ASN A 140 2.65 -11.92 -17.60
N LYS A 141 1.84 -11.64 -18.61
CA LYS A 141 0.39 -11.83 -18.57
C LYS A 141 0.11 -13.28 -18.94
N ARG A 142 -0.61 -13.99 -18.07
CA ARG A 142 -1.23 -15.25 -18.47
C ARG A 142 -2.34 -14.95 -19.48
N ASP A 143 -2.41 -15.77 -20.52
CA ASP A 143 -3.39 -15.68 -21.61
C ASP A 143 -4.83 -15.82 -21.13
N GLU A 144 -5.79 -15.56 -22.02
CA GLU A 144 -7.21 -15.70 -21.74
C GLU A 144 -7.54 -17.09 -21.20
N VAL A 145 -8.23 -17.09 -20.06
CA VAL A 145 -8.67 -18.27 -19.33
C VAL A 145 -10.17 -18.19 -19.16
N ASP A 146 -10.82 -19.36 -19.16
CA ASP A 146 -12.24 -19.46 -18.88
C ASP A 146 -12.53 -18.89 -17.49
N LEU A 147 -13.47 -17.93 -17.46
CA LEU A 147 -13.84 -17.25 -16.24
C LEU A 147 -14.97 -17.99 -15.52
N VAL A 148 -14.86 -18.02 -14.19
CA VAL A 148 -15.91 -18.53 -13.30
C VAL A 148 -17.14 -17.64 -13.42
N SER A 149 -18.33 -18.24 -13.57
CA SER A 149 -19.57 -17.47 -13.65
C SER A 149 -19.95 -16.86 -12.29
N LEU A 150 -20.81 -15.84 -12.30
CA LEU A 150 -21.33 -15.24 -11.06
C LEU A 150 -22.09 -16.25 -10.20
N GLU A 151 -22.82 -17.18 -10.81
CA GLU A 151 -23.56 -18.21 -10.08
C GLU A 151 -22.61 -19.23 -9.44
N ASP A 152 -21.55 -19.61 -10.15
CA ASP A 152 -20.51 -20.49 -9.58
C ASP A 152 -19.77 -19.79 -8.43
N LEU A 153 -19.52 -18.49 -8.52
CA LEU A 153 -18.92 -17.72 -7.43
C LEU A 153 -19.77 -17.72 -6.15
N LYS A 154 -21.10 -17.65 -6.27
CA LYS A 154 -22.01 -17.66 -5.10
C LYS A 154 -21.98 -19.00 -4.35
N THR A 155 -21.70 -20.10 -5.04
CA THR A 155 -21.63 -21.44 -4.44
C THR A 155 -20.24 -21.81 -3.94
N ARG A 156 -19.24 -20.96 -4.19
CA ARG A 156 -17.85 -21.20 -3.81
C ARG A 156 -17.67 -21.10 -2.29
N LEU A 157 -16.91 -22.04 -1.72
CA LEU A 157 -16.57 -22.05 -0.30
C LEU A 157 -15.78 -20.80 0.09
N MET A 158 -16.08 -20.24 1.28
CA MET A 158 -15.42 -19.04 1.82
C MET A 158 -13.90 -19.19 1.97
N ALA A 159 -13.39 -20.41 2.18
CA ALA A 159 -11.96 -20.70 2.22
C ALA A 159 -11.21 -20.37 0.90
N ASN A 160 -11.93 -20.24 -0.22
CA ASN A 160 -11.36 -19.87 -1.52
C ASN A 160 -11.35 -18.35 -1.77
N PHE A 161 -11.72 -17.57 -0.75
CA PHE A 161 -11.65 -16.11 -0.80
C PHE A 161 -10.56 -15.63 0.16
N TYR A 162 -9.77 -14.70 -0.33
CA TYR A 162 -8.73 -14.05 0.44
C TYR A 162 -9.19 -12.65 0.84
N ILE A 163 -9.20 -12.36 2.14
CA ILE A 163 -9.52 -11.02 2.65
C ILE A 163 -8.27 -10.15 2.49
N LEU A 164 -8.37 -9.13 1.64
CA LEU A 164 -7.29 -8.16 1.39
C LEU A 164 -7.27 -7.08 2.46
N GLU A 165 -8.46 -6.66 2.90
CA GLU A 165 -8.65 -5.58 3.85
C GLU A 165 -10.01 -5.71 4.54
N ALA A 166 -10.05 -5.42 5.83
CA ALA A 166 -11.27 -5.28 6.61
C ALA A 166 -11.18 -4.01 7.47
N GLN A 167 -12.19 -3.15 7.36
CA GLN A 167 -12.24 -1.87 8.07
C GLN A 167 -13.56 -1.74 8.81
N GLY A 168 -13.50 -1.56 10.12
CA GLY A 168 -14.66 -1.34 10.99
C GLY A 168 -14.48 -0.12 11.88
N GLY A 169 -15.47 0.10 12.75
CA GLY A 169 -15.41 1.13 13.79
C GLY A 169 -14.35 0.86 14.86
N GLU A 170 -14.25 1.75 15.84
CA GLU A 170 -13.26 1.67 16.92
C GLU A 170 -13.29 0.32 17.65
N SER A 171 -14.49 -0.20 17.96
CA SER A 171 -14.64 -1.51 18.61
C SER A 171 -14.07 -2.67 17.81
N TYR A 172 -14.12 -2.61 16.47
CA TYR A 172 -13.49 -3.61 15.60
C TYR A 172 -11.96 -3.46 15.61
N GLN A 173 -11.45 -2.22 15.53
CA GLN A 173 -10.01 -1.96 15.53
C GLN A 173 -9.32 -2.30 16.86
N LEU A 174 -10.07 -2.25 17.97
CA LEU A 174 -9.61 -2.64 19.29
C LEU A 174 -9.83 -4.14 19.59
N SER A 175 -10.53 -4.86 18.71
CA SER A 175 -10.73 -6.30 18.88
C SER A 175 -9.43 -7.07 18.63
N ASP A 176 -9.34 -8.27 19.17
CA ASP A 176 -8.23 -9.20 18.92
C ASP A 176 -8.25 -9.82 17.51
N GLY A 177 -9.21 -9.41 16.66
CA GLY A 177 -9.32 -9.84 15.28
C GLY A 177 -9.77 -11.30 15.10
N SER A 178 -10.29 -11.96 16.15
CA SER A 178 -10.67 -13.38 16.09
C SER A 178 -12.11 -13.62 15.61
N GLU A 179 -12.85 -12.58 15.24
CA GLU A 179 -14.26 -12.74 14.82
C GLU A 179 -14.34 -13.33 13.39
N GLU A 180 -14.99 -14.49 13.26
CA GLU A 180 -15.20 -15.14 11.96
C GLU A 180 -16.27 -14.39 11.15
N ILE A 181 -15.96 -14.13 9.87
CA ILE A 181 -16.90 -13.53 8.92
C ILE A 181 -17.68 -14.66 8.25
N GLY A 182 -18.91 -14.89 8.72
CA GLY A 182 -19.78 -15.93 8.16
C GLY A 182 -20.53 -15.52 6.88
N THR A 183 -20.86 -14.23 6.72
CA THR A 183 -21.63 -13.74 5.56
C THR A 183 -21.16 -12.35 5.15
N VAL A 184 -21.00 -12.15 3.85
CA VAL A 184 -20.65 -10.87 3.24
C VAL A 184 -21.71 -10.49 2.22
N VAL A 185 -22.25 -9.28 2.36
CA VAL A 185 -23.11 -8.66 1.35
C VAL A 185 -22.20 -8.05 0.29
N VAL A 186 -22.26 -8.54 -0.94
CA VAL A 186 -21.45 -8.03 -2.06
C VAL A 186 -22.04 -6.70 -2.56
N ASN A 187 -21.23 -5.64 -2.51
CA ASN A 187 -21.59 -4.31 -3.01
C ASN A 187 -21.06 -4.06 -4.42
N SER A 188 -19.86 -4.58 -4.74
CA SER A 188 -19.31 -4.51 -6.08
C SER A 188 -18.43 -5.71 -6.39
N LEU A 189 -18.42 -6.08 -7.66
CA LEU A 189 -17.53 -7.09 -8.22
C LEU A 189 -16.78 -6.47 -9.40
N THR A 190 -15.46 -6.60 -9.42
CA THR A 190 -14.63 -6.06 -10.50
C THR A 190 -13.56 -7.07 -10.84
N ARG A 191 -13.26 -7.23 -12.14
CA ARG A 191 -12.13 -8.04 -12.56
C ARG A 191 -10.83 -7.30 -12.28
N GLY A 192 -9.84 -8.03 -11.78
CA GLY A 192 -8.50 -7.53 -11.56
C GLY A 192 -7.48 -8.61 -11.83
N ARG A 193 -6.24 -8.33 -11.46
CA ARG A 193 -5.11 -9.25 -11.62
C ARG A 193 -4.33 -9.39 -10.34
N TRP A 194 -3.80 -10.57 -10.08
CA TRP A 194 -2.94 -10.84 -8.94
C TRP A 194 -1.59 -11.36 -9.44
N PHE A 195 -0.50 -10.84 -8.88
CA PHE A 195 0.84 -11.32 -9.23
C PHE A 195 1.18 -12.60 -8.47
N ASN A 196 1.32 -13.69 -9.20
CA ASN A 196 1.84 -14.95 -8.67
C ASN A 196 3.36 -14.93 -8.71
N SER A 197 3.99 -14.74 -7.54
CA SER A 197 5.45 -14.67 -7.42
C SER A 197 6.18 -15.96 -7.79
N GLN A 198 5.55 -17.12 -7.60
CA GLN A 198 6.13 -18.42 -7.93
C GLN A 198 6.24 -18.61 -9.44
N ARG A 199 5.19 -18.23 -10.17
CA ARG A 199 5.12 -18.35 -11.64
C ARG A 199 5.64 -17.11 -12.38
N LYS A 200 5.89 -16.01 -11.65
CA LYS A 200 6.26 -14.69 -12.20
C LYS A 200 5.29 -14.19 -13.27
N GLU A 201 4.00 -14.48 -13.07
CA GLU A 201 2.92 -14.10 -13.98
C GLU A 201 1.76 -13.47 -13.22
N THR A 202 0.93 -12.70 -13.91
CA THR A 202 -0.34 -12.23 -13.35
C THR A 202 -1.48 -13.15 -13.74
N VAL A 203 -2.29 -13.54 -12.76
CA VAL A 203 -3.50 -14.34 -12.94
C VAL A 203 -4.75 -13.48 -12.73
N PRO A 204 -5.86 -13.74 -13.45
CA PRO A 204 -7.08 -12.97 -13.25
C PRO A 204 -7.77 -13.35 -11.94
N VAL A 205 -8.31 -12.34 -11.28
CA VAL A 205 -9.03 -12.47 -10.01
C VAL A 205 -10.30 -11.64 -10.06
N TYR A 206 -11.28 -12.04 -9.26
CA TYR A 206 -12.40 -11.18 -8.91
C TYR A 206 -12.08 -10.44 -7.63
N ILE A 207 -12.14 -9.11 -7.69
CA ILE A 207 -12.09 -8.22 -6.54
C ILE A 207 -13.53 -7.96 -6.10
N ILE A 208 -13.81 -8.29 -4.84
CA ILE A 208 -15.14 -8.20 -4.24
C ILE A 208 -15.05 -7.15 -3.14
N LYS A 209 -15.84 -6.08 -3.26
CA LYS A 209 -16.07 -5.15 -2.15
C LYS A 209 -17.43 -5.45 -1.56
N GLY A 210 -17.47 -5.61 -0.26
CA GLY A 210 -18.67 -5.99 0.45
C GLY A 210 -18.71 -5.42 1.86
N SER A 211 -19.76 -5.79 2.57
CA SER A 211 -19.95 -5.45 3.97
C SER A 211 -20.40 -6.68 4.75
N ALA A 212 -19.94 -6.79 6.00
CA ALA A 212 -20.41 -7.78 6.96
C ALA A 212 -20.85 -7.09 8.25
N VAL A 213 -21.71 -7.75 9.01
CA VAL A 213 -22.08 -7.33 10.36
C VAL A 213 -21.48 -8.33 11.33
N LEU A 214 -20.53 -7.87 12.13
CA LEU A 214 -19.90 -8.65 13.20
C LEU A 214 -20.43 -8.19 14.55
N ARG A 215 -20.04 -8.88 15.63
CA ARG A 215 -20.42 -8.49 16.99
C ARG A 215 -19.84 -7.12 17.35
N THR A 216 -18.65 -6.83 16.84
CA THR A 216 -17.96 -5.53 16.95
C THR A 216 -18.54 -4.42 16.06
N GLY A 217 -19.57 -4.72 15.27
CA GLY A 217 -20.30 -3.77 14.43
C GLY A 217 -20.14 -4.03 12.94
N PRO A 218 -20.61 -3.10 12.09
CA PRO A 218 -20.49 -3.21 10.65
C PRO A 218 -19.03 -3.05 10.20
N VAL A 219 -18.61 -3.90 9.27
CA VAL A 219 -17.26 -3.93 8.71
C VAL A 219 -17.35 -3.91 7.19
N LYS A 220 -16.57 -3.04 6.56
CA LYS A 220 -16.33 -3.05 5.11
C LYS A 220 -15.20 -4.02 4.81
N ILE A 221 -15.39 -4.86 3.81
CA ILE A 221 -14.45 -5.93 3.47
C ILE A 221 -14.10 -5.82 1.99
N THR A 222 -12.81 -5.87 1.69
CA THR A 222 -12.30 -6.11 0.34
C THR A 222 -11.72 -7.51 0.29
N MET A 223 -12.19 -8.32 -0.64
CA MET A 223 -11.80 -9.72 -0.83
C MET A 223 -11.33 -9.93 -2.26
N MET A 224 -10.58 -11.01 -2.48
CA MET A 224 -10.33 -11.52 -3.82
C MET A 224 -10.52 -13.04 -3.89
N THR A 225 -10.84 -13.53 -5.08
CA THR A 225 -10.82 -14.97 -5.40
C THR A 225 -10.32 -15.16 -6.82
N ALA A 226 -9.78 -16.34 -7.13
CA ALA A 226 -9.36 -16.66 -8.49
C ALA A 226 -10.55 -16.54 -9.46
N ALA A 227 -10.35 -15.85 -10.58
CA ALA A 227 -11.37 -15.77 -11.63
C ALA A 227 -11.31 -16.95 -12.60
N GLU A 228 -10.22 -17.72 -12.56
CA GLU A 228 -10.02 -18.91 -13.39
C GLU A 228 -10.94 -20.04 -12.92
N LYS A 229 -11.52 -20.75 -13.89
CA LYS A 229 -12.36 -21.92 -13.69
C LYS A 229 -11.58 -23.16 -13.25
#